data_AF-A0A2J8Y7Q1-F1
#
_entry.id   AF-A0A2J8Y7Q1-F1
#
_cell.length_a   1.000
_cell.length_b   1.000
_cell.length_c   1.000
_cell.angle_alpha   90.00
_cell.angle_beta   90.00
_cell.angle_gamma   90.00
#
_symmetry.space_group_name_H-M   'P 1'
#
loop_
_entity.id
_entity.type
_entity.pdbx_description
1 polymer ?
#
loop_
_entity_poly.entity_id
_entity_poly.type
_entity_poly.pdbx_seq_one_letter_code
_entity_poly.pdbx_strand_id
1 'polypeptide(L)'
;MEFPDNVLNLDGHQNNGAQLKQFIQRHGMLKQQDLSIAMVVTSREVLSALSQLVPCVGCRRSVERLFAQLVESGNPALEPLTVGPKGVLSVTGSCMTDAKKLYTLFYVHG
;
A
#
# COMPACT_ATOMS: atom_id res chain seq x y z
N MET A 1 5.22 -8.00 8.71
CA MET A 1 4.34 -7.51 9.79
C MET A 1 3.05 -8.32 9.73
N GLU A 2 2.75 -9.11 10.75
CA GLU A 2 1.45 -9.75 10.86
C GLU A 2 0.45 -8.66 11.29
N PHE A 3 -0.61 -8.42 10.50
CA PHE A 3 -1.70 -7.56 10.97
C PHE A 3 -2.33 -8.29 12.17
N PRO A 4 -2.30 -7.71 13.39
CA PRO A 4 -2.83 -8.39 14.55
C PRO A 4 -4.32 -8.69 14.33
N ASP A 5 -4.78 -9.91 14.64
CA ASP A 5 -6.18 -10.35 14.45
C ASP A 5 -7.21 -9.40 15.08
N ASN A 6 -6.80 -8.65 16.11
CA ASN A 6 -7.63 -7.63 16.76
C ASN A 6 -7.94 -6.41 15.86
N VAL A 7 -7.13 -6.14 14.83
CA VAL A 7 -7.39 -5.10 13.80
C VAL A 7 -8.29 -5.64 12.68
N LEU A 8 -8.37 -6.97 12.52
CA LEU A 8 -9.31 -7.64 11.63
C LEU A 8 -10.72 -7.76 12.23
N ASN A 9 -10.92 -7.36 13.50
CA ASN A 9 -12.23 -7.28 14.15
C ASN A 9 -12.99 -6.02 13.69
N LEU A 10 -13.37 -6.03 12.41
CA LEU A 10 -14.17 -4.99 11.75
C LEU A 10 -15.66 -5.06 12.14
N ASP A 11 -16.04 -5.99 13.01
CA ASP A 11 -17.43 -6.27 13.40
C ASP A 11 -18.04 -5.25 14.38
N GLY A 12 -17.21 -4.42 15.03
CA GLY A 12 -17.66 -3.47 16.07
C GLY A 12 -18.27 -2.14 15.57
N HIS A 13 -18.03 -1.74 14.33
CA HIS A 13 -18.59 -0.51 13.75
C HIS A 13 -19.53 -0.83 12.59
N GLN A 14 -20.85 -0.77 12.82
CA GLN A 14 -21.87 -1.17 11.84
C GLN A 14 -21.73 -0.51 10.45
N ASN A 15 -21.18 0.71 10.38
CA ASN A 15 -20.91 1.40 9.10
C ASN A 15 -19.72 0.78 8.33
N ASN A 16 -18.72 0.26 9.06
CA ASN A 16 -17.52 -0.35 8.48
C ASN A 16 -17.83 -1.73 7.88
N GLY A 17 -18.77 -2.48 8.47
CA GLY A 17 -19.16 -3.80 7.98
C GLY A 17 -19.82 -3.77 6.59
N ALA A 18 -20.65 -2.77 6.29
CA ALA A 18 -21.28 -2.62 4.98
C ALA A 18 -20.26 -2.22 3.89
N GLN A 19 -19.37 -1.27 4.21
CA GLN A 19 -18.30 -0.85 3.29
C GLN A 19 -17.31 -1.97 3.01
N LEU A 20 -16.90 -2.73 4.04
CA LEU A 20 -16.03 -3.88 3.89
C LEU A 20 -16.67 -4.96 3.00
N LYS A 21 -17.95 -5.30 3.22
CA LYS A 21 -18.66 -6.27 2.37
C LYS A 21 -18.69 -5.83 0.91
N GLN A 22 -18.97 -4.55 0.66
CA GLN A 22 -18.96 -3.99 -0.68
C GLN A 22 -17.56 -4.00 -1.31
N PHE A 23 -16.53 -3.70 -0.53
CA PHE A 23 -15.14 -3.75 -0.99
C PHE A 23 -14.74 -5.18 -1.38
N ILE A 24 -15.02 -6.17 -0.52
CA ILE A 24 -14.74 -7.59 -0.79
C ILE A 24 -15.45 -8.04 -2.07
N GLN A 25 -16.72 -7.67 -2.23
CA GLN A 25 -17.48 -8.00 -3.44
C GLN A 25 -16.81 -7.42 -4.70
N ARG A 26 -16.44 -6.13 -4.68
CA ARG A 26 -15.80 -5.46 -5.82
C ARG A 26 -14.41 -5.99 -6.11
N HIS A 27 -13.62 -6.25 -5.08
CA HIS A 27 -12.29 -6.88 -5.22
C HIS A 27 -12.38 -8.22 -5.94
N GLY A 28 -13.35 -9.06 -5.58
CA GLY A 28 -13.60 -10.34 -6.25
C GLY A 28 -14.05 -10.24 -7.72
N MET A 29 -14.49 -9.07 -8.18
CA MET A 29 -14.87 -8.83 -9.58
C MET A 29 -13.68 -8.38 -10.45
N LEU A 30 -12.57 -7.96 -9.84
CA LEU A 30 -11.38 -7.49 -10.56
C LEU A 30 -10.52 -8.68 -11.01
N LYS A 31 -9.99 -8.60 -12.24
CA LYS A 31 -8.94 -9.53 -12.65
C LYS A 31 -7.65 -9.17 -11.92
N GLN A 32 -6.85 -10.19 -11.58
CA GLN A 32 -5.57 -9.99 -10.91
C GLN A 32 -4.63 -9.05 -11.67
N GLN A 33 -4.66 -9.09 -13.01
CA GLN A 33 -3.85 -8.20 -13.84
C GLN A 33 -4.31 -6.74 -13.70
N ASP A 34 -5.61 -6.48 -13.77
CA ASP A 34 -6.17 -5.13 -13.63
C ASP A 34 -5.88 -4.56 -12.23
N LEU A 35 -6.00 -5.41 -11.21
CA LEU A 35 -5.66 -5.06 -9.83
C LEU A 35 -4.16 -4.74 -9.71
N SER A 36 -3.27 -5.57 -10.25
CA SER A 36 -1.83 -5.34 -10.20
C SER A 36 -1.44 -4.03 -10.87
N ILE A 37 -2.06 -3.66 -11.99
CA ILE A 37 -1.80 -2.39 -12.68
C ILE A 37 -2.27 -1.21 -11.83
N ALA A 38 -3.44 -1.33 -11.20
CA ALA A 38 -3.97 -0.28 -10.33
C ALA A 38 -3.12 -0.05 -9.06
N MET A 39 -2.33 -1.05 -8.65
CA MET A 39 -1.44 -0.98 -7.47
C MET A 39 -0.03 -0.48 -7.79
N VAL A 40 0.24 -0.02 -9.01
CA VAL A 40 1.55 0.53 -9.38
C VAL A 40 1.60 2.02 -9.11
N VAL A 41 2.61 2.44 -8.34
CA VAL A 41 2.99 3.83 -8.16
C VAL A 41 4.42 4.01 -8.66
N THR A 42 4.62 4.92 -9.59
CA THR A 42 5.91 5.20 -10.19
C THR A 42 6.80 6.01 -9.24
N SER A 43 8.13 5.96 -9.44
CA SER A 43 9.05 6.80 -8.67
C SER A 43 8.70 8.28 -8.78
N ARG A 44 8.25 8.72 -9.97
CA ARG A 44 7.84 10.11 -10.18
C ARG A 44 6.68 10.51 -9.27
N GLU A 45 5.68 9.64 -9.12
CA GLU A 45 4.53 9.90 -8.25
C GLU A 45 4.94 9.90 -6.78
N VAL A 46 5.80 8.97 -6.35
CA VAL A 46 6.36 8.96 -4.99
C VAL A 46 7.09 10.27 -4.67
N LEU A 47 8.03 10.68 -5.53
CA LEU A 47 8.82 11.89 -5.33
C LEU A 47 7.95 13.16 -5.38
N SER A 48 6.95 13.18 -6.28
CA SER A 48 5.97 14.27 -6.35
C SER A 48 5.16 14.37 -5.07
N ALA A 49 4.65 13.24 -4.55
CA ALA A 49 3.90 13.21 -3.29
C ALA A 49 4.76 13.67 -2.10
N LEU A 50 6.01 13.21 -2.00
CA LEU A 50 6.93 13.67 -0.97
C LEU A 50 7.18 15.19 -1.03
N SER A 51 7.26 15.77 -2.24
CA SER A 51 7.43 17.21 -2.41
C SER A 51 6.22 18.02 -1.93
N GLN A 52 5.02 17.45 -2.02
CA GLN A 52 3.75 18.10 -1.67
C GLN A 52 3.37 17.89 -0.20
N LEU A 53 3.63 16.71 0.36
CA LEU A 53 3.16 16.30 1.68
C LEU A 53 4.19 16.56 2.79
N VAL A 54 5.49 16.63 2.46
CA VAL A 54 6.56 16.81 3.44
C VAL A 54 7.18 18.20 3.30
N PRO A 55 6.83 19.17 4.17
CA PRO A 55 7.33 20.55 4.05
C PRO A 55 8.81 20.68 4.41
N CYS A 56 9.33 19.78 5.26
CA CYS A 56 10.75 19.78 5.64
C CYS A 56 11.62 19.22 4.51
N VAL A 57 12.47 20.07 3.92
CA VAL A 57 13.40 19.68 2.84
C VAL A 57 14.36 18.57 3.27
N GLY A 58 14.84 18.61 4.52
CA GLY A 58 15.73 17.59 5.07
C GLY A 58 15.05 16.21 5.19
N CYS A 59 13.83 16.16 5.73
CA CYS A 59 13.06 14.92 5.82
C CYS A 59 12.76 14.35 4.44
N ARG A 60 12.34 15.21 3.50
CA ARG A 60 12.10 14.80 2.12
C ARG A 60 13.33 14.16 1.50
N ARG A 61 14.48 14.84 1.51
CA ARG A 61 15.73 14.30 0.93
C ARG A 61 16.17 12.99 1.60
N SER A 62 15.96 12.84 2.90
CA SER A 62 16.24 11.58 3.59
C SER A 62 15.35 10.43 3.09
N VAL A 63 14.05 10.67 2.87
CA VAL A 63 13.14 9.65 2.33
C VAL A 63 13.46 9.34 0.88
N GLU A 64 13.75 10.35 0.04
CA GLU A 64 14.17 10.16 -1.35
C GLU A 64 15.44 9.29 -1.44
N ARG A 65 16.42 9.55 -0.56
CA ARG A 65 17.65 8.75 -0.49
C ARG A 65 17.37 7.31 -0.06
N LEU A 66 16.54 7.11 0.97
CA LEU A 66 16.14 5.77 1.39
C LEU A 66 15.44 5.02 0.25
N PHE A 67 14.52 5.67 -0.46
CA PHE A 67 13.83 5.07 -1.59
C PHE A 67 14.80 4.63 -2.69
N ALA A 68 15.77 5.48 -3.07
CA ALA A 68 16.81 5.11 -4.04
C ALA A 68 17.61 3.88 -3.58
N GLN A 69 17.99 3.82 -2.30
CA GLN A 69 18.70 2.67 -1.73
C GLN A 69 17.85 1.39 -1.77
N LEU A 70 16.54 1.47 -1.54
CA LEU A 70 15.63 0.32 -1.66
C LEU A 70 15.51 -0.15 -3.11
N VAL A 71 15.47 0.76 -4.08
CA VAL A 71 15.48 0.41 -5.50
C VAL A 71 16.76 -0.32 -5.89
N GLU A 72 17.92 0.18 -5.44
CA GLU A 72 19.23 -0.39 -5.78
C GLU A 72 19.47 -1.74 -5.09
N SER A 73 19.12 -1.85 -3.81
CA SER A 73 19.36 -3.06 -3.01
C SER A 73 18.33 -4.15 -3.25
N GLY A 74 17.11 -3.80 -3.69
CA GLY A 74 15.98 -4.73 -3.78
C GLY A 74 15.52 -5.27 -2.42
N ASN A 75 15.90 -4.62 -1.31
CA ASN A 75 15.56 -5.09 0.03
C ASN A 75 14.05 -4.93 0.31
N PRO A 76 13.32 -5.99 0.71
CA PRO A 76 11.89 -5.93 1.00
C PRO A 76 11.60 -5.35 2.39
N ALA A 77 12.05 -4.13 2.66
CA ALA A 77 11.99 -3.53 4.00
C ALA A 77 10.63 -2.87 4.36
N LEU A 78 9.72 -2.70 3.39
CA LEU A 78 8.52 -1.87 3.54
C LEU A 78 7.19 -2.64 3.60
N GLU A 79 7.17 -3.89 4.07
CA GLU A 79 5.93 -4.70 4.11
C GLU A 79 4.76 -3.95 4.79
N PRO A 80 3.55 -3.91 4.20
CA PRO A 80 3.06 -4.67 3.03
C PRO A 80 3.40 -4.06 1.66
N LEU A 81 4.17 -2.98 1.61
CA LEU A 81 4.64 -2.36 0.37
C LEU A 81 5.93 -3.00 -0.13
N THR A 82 6.14 -2.92 -1.43
CA THR A 82 7.34 -3.40 -2.11
C THR A 82 7.86 -2.33 -3.05
N VAL A 83 9.18 -2.19 -3.11
CA VAL A 83 9.85 -1.33 -4.08
C VAL A 83 10.54 -2.24 -5.08
N GLY A 84 9.97 -2.30 -6.27
CA GLY A 84 10.47 -3.09 -7.38
C GLY A 84 11.56 -2.37 -8.18
N PRO A 85 12.13 -3.06 -9.18
CA PRO A 85 13.08 -2.47 -10.11
C PRO A 85 12.51 -1.22 -10.78
N LYS A 86 13.38 -0.27 -11.13
CA LYS A 86 12.99 1.04 -11.71
C LYS A 86 12.10 1.88 -10.76
N GLY A 87 12.10 1.55 -9.46
CA GLY A 87 11.39 2.29 -8.41
C GLY A 87 9.88 2.28 -8.58
N VAL A 88 9.33 1.14 -8.95
CA VAL A 88 7.90 0.87 -8.89
C VAL A 88 7.53 0.51 -7.46
N LEU A 89 6.74 1.34 -6.79
CA LEU A 89 6.14 1.03 -5.51
C LEU A 89 4.83 0.27 -5.75
N SER A 90 4.63 -0.83 -5.04
CA SER A 90 3.40 -1.64 -5.11
C SER A 90 3.14 -2.36 -3.79
N VAL A 91 2.11 -3.21 -3.74
CA VAL A 91 1.73 -4.01 -2.57
C VAL A 91 2.20 -5.45 -2.76
N THR A 92 2.59 -6.15 -1.68
CA THR A 92 2.97 -7.57 -1.74
C THR A 92 1.84 -8.42 -2.32
N GLY A 93 2.19 -9.46 -3.07
CA GLY A 93 1.20 -10.35 -3.69
C GLY A 93 0.24 -10.99 -2.67
N SER A 94 0.74 -11.36 -1.49
CA SER A 94 -0.05 -11.93 -0.39
C SER A 94 -1.08 -10.96 0.17
N CYS A 95 -0.78 -9.67 0.20
CA CYS A 95 -1.72 -8.63 0.58
C CYS A 95 -2.70 -8.35 -0.56
N MET A 96 -2.22 -8.29 -1.82
CA MET A 96 -3.06 -8.02 -2.99
C MET A 96 -4.18 -9.05 -3.20
N THR A 97 -3.93 -10.32 -2.87
CA THR A 97 -4.93 -11.40 -2.94
C THR A 97 -5.94 -11.40 -1.79
N ASP A 98 -5.68 -10.67 -0.71
CA ASP A 98 -6.51 -10.64 0.48
C ASP A 98 -7.26 -9.31 0.56
N ALA A 99 -8.53 -9.33 0.16
CA ALA A 99 -9.39 -8.15 0.16
C ALA A 99 -9.49 -7.47 1.54
N LYS A 100 -9.42 -8.23 2.64
CA LYS A 100 -9.47 -7.64 3.99
C LYS A 100 -8.17 -6.90 4.30
N LYS A 101 -7.02 -7.48 3.96
CA LYS A 101 -5.71 -6.81 4.14
C LYS A 101 -5.61 -5.53 3.30
N LEU A 102 -6.05 -5.57 2.04
CA LEU A 102 -6.11 -4.37 1.20
C LEU A 102 -7.07 -3.31 1.76
N TYR A 103 -8.25 -3.72 2.22
CA TYR A 103 -9.20 -2.79 2.85
C TYR A 103 -8.57 -2.11 4.08
N THR A 104 -7.95 -2.89 4.96
CA THR A 104 -7.27 -2.37 6.15
C THR A 104 -6.13 -1.43 5.77
N LEU A 105 -5.33 -1.80 4.76
CA LEU A 105 -4.25 -0.94 4.26
C LEU A 105 -4.76 0.42 3.78
N PHE A 106 -5.87 0.46 3.03
CA PHE A 106 -6.37 1.70 2.42
C PHE A 106 -7.27 2.55 3.32
N TYR A 107 -8.06 1.92 4.19
CA TYR A 107 -9.13 2.62 4.93
C TYR A 107 -8.92 2.67 6.43
N VAL A 108 -7.93 1.95 6.98
CA VAL A 108 -7.62 1.96 8.42
C VAL A 108 -6.25 2.58 8.69
N HIS A 109 -5.25 2.27 7.86
CA HIS A 109 -3.88 2.75 8.03
C HIS A 109 -3.45 3.82 7.01
N GLY A 110 -4.24 4.01 5.96
CA GLY A 110 -3.97 4.91 4.84
C GLY A 110 -4.47 6.33 5.05
#